data_AF-A0A553KW22-F1
#
_entry.id   AF-A0A553KW22-F1
#
_cell.length_a   1.000
_cell.length_b   1.000
_cell.length_c   1.000
_cell.angle_alpha   90.00
_cell.angle_beta   90.00
_cell.angle_gamma   90.00
#
_symmetry.space_group_name_H-M   'P 1'
#
loop_
_entity.id
_entity.type
_entity.pdbx_description
1 polymer ?
#
loop_
_entity_poly.entity_id
_entity_poly.type
_entity_poly.pdbx_seq_one_letter_code
_entity_poly.pdbx_strand_id
1 'polypeptide(L)' 'MQAQLNAEVASKPFLAEKPEEVDAYIKSMLEKNIKPEEYKGTHWRPGYTCRDLLRYNWTQYRNCRYYYRYHGRYYY' A
#
# COMPACT_ATOMS: atom_id res chain seq x y z
N MET A 1 -7.11 -23.76 -23.12
CA MET A 1 -7.63 -22.88 -22.06
C MET A 1 -6.52 -22.33 -21.16
N GLN A 2 -5.38 -21.89 -21.72
CA GLN A 2 -4.26 -21.28 -20.96
C GLN A 2 -3.97 -19.82 -21.36
N ALA A 3 -4.40 -19.39 -22.56
CA ALA A 3 -4.13 -18.04 -23.06
C ALA A 3 -4.90 -16.93 -22.33
N GLN A 4 -6.03 -17.25 -21.68
CA GLN A 4 -6.82 -16.26 -20.93
C GLN A 4 -6.20 -15.89 -19.57
N LEU A 5 -5.54 -16.82 -18.89
CA LEU A 5 -4.91 -16.57 -17.60
C LEU A 5 -3.69 -15.62 -17.71
N ASN A 6 -3.02 -15.62 -18.87
CA ASN A 6 -1.83 -14.79 -19.08
C ASN A 6 -2.16 -13.32 -19.39
N ALA A 7 -3.35 -13.04 -19.93
CA ALA A 7 -3.79 -11.67 -20.23
C ALA A 7 -4.10 -10.89 -18.94
N GLU A 8 -4.72 -11.54 -17.95
CA GLU A 8 -5.05 -10.92 -16.66
C GLU A 8 -3.80 -10.61 -15.80
N VAL A 9 -2.70 -11.32 -16.02
CA VAL A 9 -1.42 -11.09 -15.34
C VAL A 9 -0.64 -9.96 -16.01
N ALA A 10 -0.68 -9.87 -17.35
CA ALA A 10 0.01 -8.82 -18.10
C ALA A 10 -0.67 -7.45 -18.02
N SER A 11 -1.99 -7.39 -17.77
CA SER A 11 -2.73 -6.13 -17.68
C SER A 11 -2.65 -5.43 -16.32
N LYS A 12 -2.09 -6.07 -15.29
CA LYS A 12 -1.92 -5.41 -13.99
C LYS A 12 -0.64 -4.58 -14.02
N PRO A 13 -0.70 -3.26 -13.79
CA PRO A 13 0.51 -2.47 -13.67
C PRO A 13 1.34 -3.02 -12.53
N PHE A 14 2.51 -3.58 -12.83
CA PHE A 14 3.45 -4.01 -11.82
C PHE A 14 4.03 -2.73 -11.19
N LEU A 15 3.39 -2.29 -10.11
CA LEU A 15 3.89 -1.16 -9.33
C LEU A 15 5.15 -1.62 -8.59
N ALA A 16 6.30 -1.13 -9.06
CA ALA A 16 7.55 -1.35 -8.36
C ALA A 16 7.55 -0.60 -7.03
N GLU A 17 8.09 -1.24 -5.99
CA GLU A 17 8.29 -0.57 -4.71
C GLU A 17 9.36 0.51 -4.86
N LYS A 18 9.04 1.72 -4.40
CA LYS A 18 9.96 2.85 -4.36
C LYS A 18 10.22 3.23 -2.90
N PRO A 19 11.18 2.57 -2.23
CA PRO A 19 11.37 2.70 -0.79
C PRO A 19 11.71 4.13 -0.37
N GLU A 20 12.57 4.82 -1.14
CA GLU A 20 12.98 6.19 -0.85
C GLU A 20 11.82 7.19 -0.88
N GLU A 21 10.92 7.09 -1.85
CA GLU A 21 9.72 7.95 -1.94
C GLU A 21 8.76 7.70 -0.77
N VAL A 22 8.63 6.44 -0.35
CA VAL A 22 7.78 6.06 0.79
C VAL A 22 8.39 6.57 2.10
N ASP A 23 9.68 6.40 2.30
CA ASP A 23 10.37 6.84 3.52
C ASP A 23 10.37 8.36 3.63
N ALA A 24 10.59 9.09 2.53
CA ALA A 24 10.48 10.55 2.49
C ALA A 24 9.06 11.02 2.86
N TYR A 25 8.03 10.35 2.32
CA TYR A 25 6.64 10.65 2.68
C TYR A 25 6.38 10.41 4.16
N ILE A 26 6.75 9.23 4.68
CA ILE A 26 6.57 8.86 6.09
C ILE A 26 7.25 9.88 6.99
N LYS A 27 8.51 10.23 6.70
CA LYS A 27 9.26 11.24 7.46
C LYS A 27 8.51 12.57 7.48
N SER A 28 8.06 13.05 6.33
CA SER A 28 7.33 14.33 6.23
C SER A 28 6.01 14.34 7.01
N MET A 29 5.31 13.21 7.08
CA MET A 29 4.03 13.09 7.79
C MET A 29 4.25 12.97 9.31
N LEU A 30 5.28 12.25 9.73
CA LEU A 30 5.72 12.19 11.14
C LEU A 30 6.19 13.56 11.64
N GLU A 31 6.98 14.29 10.86
CA GLU A 31 7.44 15.64 11.18
C GLU A 31 6.27 16.61 11.35
N LYS A 32 5.21 16.44 10.56
CA LYS A 32 3.97 17.21 10.68
C LYS A 32 3.04 16.71 11.79
N ASN A 33 3.39 15.62 12.47
CA ASN A 33 2.58 14.96 13.50
C ASN A 33 1.14 14.67 13.05
N ILE A 34 0.94 14.37 11.76
CA ILE A 34 -0.39 14.12 11.20
C ILE A 34 -0.79 12.69 11.51
N LYS A 35 -1.79 12.46 12.35
CA LYS A 35 -2.29 11.12 12.59
C LYS A 35 -2.77 10.48 11.27
N PRO A 36 -2.29 9.27 10.89
CA PRO A 36 -2.79 8.59 9.70
C PRO A 36 -4.27 8.25 9.88
N GLU A 37 -5.03 8.42 8.81
CA GLU A 37 -6.42 7.98 8.78
C GLU A 37 -6.52 6.46 8.72
N GLU A 38 -7.62 5.93 9.27
CA GLU A 38 -8.02 4.55 9.06
C GLU A 38 -8.24 4.27 7.56
N TYR A 39 -8.13 3.02 7.15
CA TYR A 39 -8.28 2.65 5.75
C TYR A 39 -9.70 2.90 5.24
N LYS A 40 -9.83 3.67 4.15
CA LYS A 40 -11.12 4.01 3.51
C LYS A 40 -11.29 3.39 2.12
N GLY A 41 -10.46 2.41 1.74
CA GLY A 41 -10.53 1.77 0.42
C GLY A 41 -11.30 0.45 0.42
N THR A 42 -11.25 -0.27 -0.70
CA THR A 42 -11.92 -1.56 -0.90
C THR A 42 -10.94 -2.74 -1.10
N HIS A 43 -9.63 -2.48 -1.14
CA HIS A 43 -8.60 -3.49 -1.42
C HIS A 43 -8.03 -4.15 -0.16
N TRP A 44 -8.18 -3.54 1.02
CA TRP A 44 -7.74 -4.14 2.27
C TRP A 44 -8.60 -5.34 2.66
N ARG A 45 -7.96 -6.39 3.16
CA ARG A 45 -8.63 -7.58 3.69
C ARG A 45 -7.93 -8.05 4.96
N PRO A 46 -8.64 -8.72 5.89
CA PRO A 46 -8.01 -9.36 7.03
C PRO A 46 -6.87 -10.30 6.59
N GLY A 47 -5.71 -10.17 7.24
CA GLY A 47 -4.49 -10.92 6.91
C GLY A 47 -3.59 -10.29 5.85
N TYR A 48 -3.97 -9.15 5.26
CA TYR A 48 -3.12 -8.43 4.31
C TYR A 48 -1.97 -7.69 5.01
N THR A 49 -0.89 -7.51 4.26
CA THR A 49 0.19 -6.58 4.57
C THR A 49 0.11 -5.38 3.65
N CYS A 50 0.88 -4.32 3.94
CA CYS A 50 0.96 -3.19 3.03
C CYS A 50 1.37 -3.62 1.61
N ARG A 51 2.26 -4.60 1.47
CA ARG A 51 2.74 -5.08 0.16
C ARG A 51 1.63 -5.64 -0.72
N ASP A 52 0.55 -6.15 -0.14
CA ASP A 52 -0.61 -6.63 -0.89
C ASP A 52 -1.37 -5.47 -1.55
N LEU A 53 -1.42 -4.30 -0.89
CA LEU A 53 -2.01 -3.08 -1.45
C LEU A 53 -1.21 -2.51 -2.63
N LEU A 54 0.11 -2.77 -2.69
CA LEU A 54 0.97 -2.30 -3.79
C LEU A 54 0.50 -2.84 -5.15
N ARG A 55 -0.16 -4.00 -5.18
CA ARG A 55 -0.70 -4.62 -6.41
C ARG A 55 -1.89 -3.86 -6.99
N TYR A 56 -2.55 -3.03 -6.18
CA TYR A 56 -3.78 -2.35 -6.54
C TYR A 56 -3.58 -0.84 -6.64
N ASN A 57 -2.84 -0.25 -5.70
CA ASN A 57 -2.73 1.20 -5.59
C ASN A 57 -1.50 1.62 -4.79
N TRP A 58 -0.61 2.39 -5.42
CA TRP A 58 0.61 2.90 -4.78
C TRP A 58 0.33 3.83 -3.60
N THR A 59 -0.71 4.68 -3.68
CA THR A 59 -1.12 5.57 -2.57
C THR A 59 -1.60 4.77 -1.37
N GLN A 60 -2.40 3.72 -1.59
CA GLN A 60 -2.83 2.84 -0.51
C GLN A 60 -1.65 2.08 0.11
N TYR A 61 -0.69 1.63 -0.72
CA TYR A 61 0.57 1.06 -0.24
C TYR A 61 1.33 2.02 0.68
N ARG A 62 1.62 3.22 0.19
CA ARG A 62 2.36 4.25 0.92
C ARG A 62 1.66 4.64 2.22
N ASN A 63 0.34 4.87 2.17
CA ASN A 63 -0.44 5.23 3.35
C ASN A 63 -0.48 4.08 4.38
N CYS A 64 -0.52 2.82 3.93
CA CYS A 64 -0.41 1.67 4.83
C CYS A 64 0.94 1.62 5.53
N ARG A 65 2.03 1.85 4.80
CA ARG A 65 3.38 1.92 5.39
C ARG A 65 3.47 3.02 6.44
N TYR A 66 2.85 4.17 6.17
CA TYR A 66 2.76 5.25 7.14
C TYR A 66 1.92 4.87 8.37
N TYR A 67 0.72 4.30 8.18
CA TYR A 67 -0.14 3.83 9.25
C TYR A 67 0.58 2.83 10.16
N TYR A 68 1.25 1.83 9.57
CA TYR A 68 2.02 0.84 10.28
C TYR A 68 3.19 1.46 11.06
N ARG A 69 3.90 2.43 10.47
CA ARG A 69 5.01 3.13 11.15
C ARG A 69 4.55 3.94 12.37
N TYR A 70 3.36 4.55 12.28
CA TYR A 70 2.79 5.38 13.33
C TYR A 70 2.13 4.55 14.45
N HIS A 71 1.34 3.53 14.09
CA HIS A 71 0.55 2.72 15.03
C HIS A 71 1.22 1.41 15.46
N GLY A 72 2.23 0.92 14.74
CA GLY A 72 2.85 -0.39 14.96
C GLY A 72 1.98 -1.59 14.58
N ARG A 73 0.86 -1.36 13.89
CA ARG A 73 -0.10 -2.40 13.47
C ARG A 73 -0.70 -2.08 12.10
N TYR A 74 -1.25 -3.10 11.46
CA TYR A 74 -1.99 -2.94 10.20
C TYR A 74 -3.43 -2.48 10.44
N TYR A 75 -4.16 -2.18 9.36
CA TYR A 75 -5.58 -1.82 9.43
C TYR A 75 -6.42 -2.99 9.96
N TYR A 76 -7.42 -2.67 10.78
CA TYR A 76 -8.40 -3.61 11.34
C TYR A 76 -9.67 -3.68 10.50
#